data_AF-A0A9D1NB05-F1
#
_entry.id   AF-A0A9D1NB05-F1
#
_cell.length_a   1.000
_cell.length_b   1.000
_cell.length_c   1.000
_cell.angle_alpha   90.00
_cell.angle_beta   90.00
_cell.angle_gamma   90.00
#
_symmetry.space_group_name_H-M   'P 1'
#
loop_
_entity.id
_entity.type
_entity.pdbx_description
1 polymer ?
#
loop_
_entity_poly.entity_id
_entity_poly.type
_entity_poly.pdbx_seq_one_letter_code
_entity_poly.pdbx_strand_id
1 'polypeptide(L)'
;MKKVEIPYIDYDQLGRRLCDLRQSHPRMLRYVCFCRYQEMKEDPAKWDAAPEHCTRDGACEDCLRPVEREVSQSELARVLGVTKTMVGNWEQGRTSPDLEYLIMYSRITGIDLEKLLF
;
A
#
# COMPACT_ATOMS: atom_id res chain seq x y z
N MET A 1 39.26 -0.36 17.81
CA MET A 1 38.17 -0.44 16.80
C MET A 1 36.95 0.25 17.38
N LYS A 2 36.28 1.15 16.65
CA LYS A 2 35.01 1.73 17.11
C LYS A 2 33.94 0.64 17.03
N LYS A 3 33.18 0.45 18.10
CA LYS A 3 32.03 -0.46 18.12
C LYS A 3 30.92 0.18 17.30
N VAL A 4 30.41 -0.53 16.29
CA VAL A 4 29.24 -0.10 15.53
C VAL A 4 28.00 -0.52 16.30
N GLU A 5 27.11 0.41 16.59
CA GLU A 5 25.82 0.11 17.22
C GLU A 5 24.80 -0.28 16.15
N ILE A 6 24.14 -1.42 16.36
CA ILE A 6 23.08 -1.91 15.47
C ILE A 6 21.74 -1.47 16.10
N PRO A 7 20.94 -0.63 15.42
CA PRO A 7 19.67 -0.18 15.95
C PRO A 7 18.66 -1.33 16.02
N TYR A 8 17.80 -1.31 17.04
CA TYR A 8 16.74 -2.29 17.24
C TYR A 8 15.48 -1.86 16.48
N ILE A 9 14.93 -2.77 15.66
CA ILE A 9 13.69 -2.53 14.92
C ILE A 9 12.50 -3.00 15.77
N ASP A 10 11.59 -2.08 16.09
CA ASP A 10 10.30 -2.38 16.71
C ASP A 10 9.29 -2.80 15.64
N TYR A 11 9.06 -4.12 15.53
CA TYR A 11 8.15 -4.67 14.54
C TYR A 11 6.67 -4.36 14.79
N ASP A 12 6.28 -4.07 16.05
CA ASP A 12 4.92 -3.64 16.35
C ASP A 12 4.69 -2.21 15.87
N GLN A 13 5.69 -1.33 16.04
CA GLN A 13 5.65 0.02 15.51
C GLN A 13 5.70 0.04 13.98
N LEU A 14 6.57 -0.79 13.38
CA LEU A 14 6.62 -0.98 11.93
C LEU A 14 5.26 -1.42 11.41
N GLY A 15 4.63 -2.43 12.02
CA GLY A 15 3.31 -2.92 11.62
C GLY A 15 2.24 -1.83 11.60
N ARG A 16 2.17 -1.01 12.65
CA ARG A 16 1.26 0.15 12.71
C ARG A 16 1.51 1.14 11.58
N ARG A 17 2.77 1.49 11.31
CA ARG A 17 3.11 2.40 10.21
C ARG A 17 2.69 1.83 8.85
N LEU A 18 2.90 0.54 8.60
CA LEU A 18 2.47 -0.10 7.35
C LEU A 18 0.95 -0.05 7.19
N CYS A 19 0.21 -0.28 8.27
CA CYS A 19 -1.25 -0.18 8.31
C CYS A 19 -1.73 1.25 7.96
N ASP A 20 -1.12 2.26 8.59
CA ASP A 20 -1.45 3.67 8.38
C ASP A 20 -1.13 4.10 6.95
N LEU A 21 0.02 3.69 6.41
CA LEU A 21 0.42 3.96 5.03
C LEU A 21 -0.55 3.35 4.03
N ARG A 22 -0.97 2.10 4.26
CA ARG A 22 -1.98 1.46 3.41
C ARG A 22 -3.28 2.27 3.41
N GLN A 23 -3.75 2.71 4.58
CA GLN A 23 -5.05 3.36 4.69
C GLN A 23 -5.07 4.79 4.15
N SER A 24 -4.02 5.56 4.44
CA SER A 24 -4.03 7.02 4.26
C SER A 24 -3.18 7.52 3.11
N HIS A 25 -2.22 6.74 2.60
CA HIS A 25 -1.22 7.28 1.68
C HIS A 25 -1.77 7.40 0.25
N PRO A 26 -1.79 8.61 -0.36
CA PRO A 26 -2.37 8.83 -1.68
C PRO A 26 -1.79 7.92 -2.77
N ARG A 27 -0.49 7.63 -2.70
CA ARG A 27 0.19 6.77 -3.68
C ARG A 27 -0.20 5.31 -3.56
N MET A 28 -0.60 4.82 -2.38
CA MET A 28 -1.10 3.45 -2.21
C MET A 28 -2.39 3.21 -3.00
N LEU A 29 -3.27 4.21 -3.02
CA LEU A 29 -4.55 4.14 -3.71
C LEU A 29 -4.40 4.00 -5.22
N ARG A 30 -3.34 4.57 -5.80
CA ARG A 30 -3.03 4.45 -7.23
C ARG A 30 -2.86 2.99 -7.65
N TYR A 31 -2.22 2.16 -6.82
CA TYR A 31 -1.96 0.76 -7.16
C TYR A 31 -3.20 -0.12 -7.15
N VAL A 32 -4.21 0.21 -6.34
CA VAL A 32 -5.46 -0.56 -6.27
C VAL A 32 -6.56 -0.02 -7.19
N CYS A 33 -6.33 1.13 -7.82
CA CYS A 33 -7.30 1.79 -8.72
C CYS A 33 -7.73 0.87 -9.88
N PHE A 34 -6.77 0.20 -10.53
CA PHE A 34 -7.05 -0.75 -11.61
C PHE A 34 -7.85 -1.96 -11.12
N CYS A 35 -7.47 -2.54 -9.98
CA CYS A 35 -8.17 -3.68 -9.39
C CYS A 35 -9.62 -3.32 -9.03
N ARG A 36 -9.85 -2.17 -8.39
CA ARG A 36 -11.19 -1.67 -8.07
C ARG A 36 -12.04 -1.45 -9.32
N TYR A 37 -11.42 -0.93 -10.38
CA TYR A 37 -12.11 -0.70 -11.64
C TYR A 37 -12.57 -2.01 -12.31
N GLN A 38 -11.77 -3.08 -12.27
CA GLN A 38 -12.19 -4.37 -12.81
C GLN A 38 -13.41 -4.95 -12.07
N GLU A 39 -13.48 -4.77 -10.75
CA GLU A 39 -14.62 -5.20 -9.92
C GLU A 39 -15.90 -4.38 -10.20
N MET A 40 -15.78 -3.13 -10.64
CA MET A 40 -16.91 -2.24 -10.95
C MET A 40 -17.52 -2.51 -12.34
N LYS A 41 -16.87 -3.30 -13.19
CA LYS A 41 -17.25 -3.53 -14.59
C LYS A 41 -18.60 -4.26 -14.76
N GLU A 42 -19.10 -4.87 -13.70
CA GLU A 42 -20.38 -5.57 -13.66
C GLU A 42 -21.59 -4.65 -13.38
N ASP A 43 -21.36 -3.38 -13.00
CA ASP A 43 -22.40 -2.39 -12.72
C ASP A 43 -22.21 -1.11 -13.57
N PRO A 44 -22.92 -0.98 -14.71
CA PRO A 44 -22.78 0.14 -15.64
C PRO A 44 -23.03 1.52 -15.02
N ALA A 45 -23.83 1.61 -13.95
CA ALA A 45 -24.12 2.89 -13.29
C ALA A 45 -22.91 3.47 -12.55
N LYS A 46 -21.92 2.64 -12.19
CA LYS A 46 -20.66 3.06 -11.54
C LYS A 46 -19.53 3.33 -12.54
N TRP A 47 -19.73 3.00 -13.82
CA TRP A 47 -18.76 3.16 -14.91
C TRP A 47 -18.53 4.65 -15.27
N ASP A 48 -19.60 5.44 -15.27
CA ASP A 48 -19.58 6.86 -15.66
C ASP A 48 -18.97 7.78 -14.59
N ALA A 49 -18.65 7.26 -13.40
CA ALA A 49 -18.03 8.02 -12.31
C ALA A 49 -16.49 8.11 -12.39
N ALA A 50 -15.86 7.47 -13.37
CA ALA A 50 -14.43 7.62 -13.58
C ALA A 50 -14.10 9.03 -14.10
N PRO A 51 -13.14 9.76 -13.52
CA PRO A 51 -12.75 11.08 -14.01
C PRO A 51 -12.34 11.01 -15.48
N GLU A 52 -12.65 12.06 -16.26
CA GLU A 52 -12.37 12.12 -17.71
C GLU A 52 -10.90 11.81 -18.07
N HIS A 53 -9.97 12.04 -17.14
CA HIS A 53 -8.53 11.87 -17.31
C HIS A 53 -7.99 10.50 -16.83
N CYS A 54 -8.85 9.60 -16.34
CA CYS A 54 -8.40 8.30 -15.86
C CYS A 54 -8.09 7.36 -17.04
N THR A 55 -6.84 6.88 -17.13
CA THR A 55 -6.39 5.93 -18.15
C THR A 55 -6.96 4.52 -17.96
N ARG A 56 -7.61 4.24 -16.82
CA ARG A 56 -8.27 2.97 -16.46
C ARG A 56 -7.36 1.73 -16.50
N ASP A 57 -6.05 1.93 -16.59
CA ASP A 57 -4.99 0.91 -16.60
C ASP A 57 -4.02 1.05 -15.40
N GLY A 58 -4.20 2.08 -14.55
CA GLY A 58 -3.33 2.38 -13.41
C GLY A 58 -2.07 3.20 -13.76
N ALA A 59 -1.86 3.56 -15.02
CA ALA A 59 -0.69 4.31 -15.46
C ALA A 59 -0.77 5.84 -15.20
N CYS A 60 -1.94 6.39 -14.85
CA CYS A 60 -2.15 7.84 -14.70
C CYS A 60 -1.20 8.49 -13.67
N GLU A 61 -0.42 9.51 -14.07
CA GLU A 61 0.54 10.20 -13.20
C GLU A 61 -0.13 10.88 -12.00
N ASP A 62 -1.25 11.54 -12.24
CA ASP A 62 -2.09 12.18 -11.23
C ASP A 62 -3.47 11.53 -11.19
N CYS A 63 -3.84 10.94 -10.05
CA CYS A 63 -5.18 10.37 -9.85
C CYS A 63 -6.06 11.40 -9.14
N LEU A 64 -7.06 11.93 -9.86
CA LEU A 64 -8.02 12.91 -9.32
C LEU A 64 -9.26 12.27 -8.69
N ARG A 65 -9.29 10.94 -8.49
CA ARG A 65 -10.43 10.33 -7.78
C ARG A 65 -10.44 10.83 -6.34
N PRO A 66 -11.59 11.28 -5.81
CA PRO A 66 -11.71 11.51 -4.39
C PRO A 66 -11.40 10.20 -3.66
N VAL A 67 -10.47 10.28 -2.70
CA VAL A 67 -10.10 9.17 -1.82
C VAL A 67 -11.25 8.94 -0.86
N GLU A 68 -12.34 8.35 -1.35
CA GLU A 68 -13.49 8.08 -0.49
C GLU A 68 -13.30 6.80 0.33
N ARG A 69 -12.31 5.96 -0.04
CA ARG A 69 -12.08 4.68 0.64
C ARG A 69 -10.60 4.28 0.71
N GLU A 70 -10.18 4.02 1.94
CA GLU A 70 -8.89 3.42 2.31
C GLU A 70 -8.59 2.14 1.51
N VAL A 71 -7.32 1.85 1.27
CA VAL A 71 -6.92 0.56 0.70
C VAL A 71 -7.11 -0.53 1.74
N SER A 72 -7.84 -1.59 1.44
CA SER A 72 -8.00 -2.73 2.35
C SER A 72 -6.80 -3.69 2.30
N GLN A 73 -6.64 -4.51 3.35
CA GLN A 73 -5.59 -5.55 3.38
C GLN A 73 -5.68 -6.51 2.18
N SER A 74 -6.90 -6.85 1.74
CA SER A 74 -7.12 -7.75 0.61
C SER A 74 -6.67 -7.13 -0.72
N GLU A 75 -6.93 -5.84 -0.90
CA GLU A 75 -6.53 -5.11 -2.11
C GLU A 75 -5.02 -4.95 -2.17
N LEU A 76 -4.38 -4.60 -1.05
CA LEU A 76 -2.92 -4.55 -1.00
C LEU A 76 -2.32 -5.94 -1.25
N ALA A 77 -2.83 -6.98 -0.59
CA ALA A 77 -2.34 -8.35 -0.77
C ALA A 77 -2.38 -8.79 -2.24
N ARG A 78 -3.44 -8.43 -2.97
CA ARG A 78 -3.56 -8.70 -4.41
C ARG A 78 -2.48 -7.99 -5.23
N VAL A 79 -2.22 -6.72 -4.94
CA VAL A 79 -1.15 -5.95 -5.61
C VAL A 79 0.22 -6.57 -5.35
N LEU A 80 0.44 -7.09 -4.14
CA LEU A 80 1.72 -7.67 -3.72
C LEU A 80 1.88 -9.14 -4.07
N GLY A 81 0.84 -9.81 -4.57
CA GLY A 81 0.86 -11.25 -4.82
C GLY A 81 0.98 -12.10 -3.55
N VAL A 82 0.52 -11.58 -2.41
CA VAL A 82 0.54 -12.28 -1.11
C VAL A 82 -0.88 -12.55 -0.60
N THR A 83 -1.00 -13.24 0.53
CA THR A 83 -2.30 -13.45 1.16
C THR A 83 -2.70 -12.26 2.05
N LYS A 84 -4.02 -12.02 2.19
CA LYS A 84 -4.56 -11.05 3.16
C LYS A 84 -4.02 -11.30 4.58
N THR A 85 -3.91 -12.57 4.97
CA THR A 85 -3.41 -12.97 6.29
C THR A 85 -1.97 -12.54 6.52
N MET A 86 -1.10 -12.63 5.50
CA MET A 86 0.28 -12.14 5.59
C MET A 86 0.32 -10.64 5.88
N VAL A 87 -0.45 -9.84 5.13
CA VAL A 87 -0.56 -8.39 5.35
C VAL A 87 -1.07 -8.10 6.77
N GLY A 88 -2.11 -8.81 7.21
CA GLY A 88 -2.65 -8.65 8.56
C GLY A 88 -1.64 -9.00 9.66
N ASN A 89 -0.82 -10.04 9.47
CA ASN A 89 0.22 -10.40 10.43
C ASN A 89 1.35 -9.37 10.48
N TRP A 90 1.73 -8.79 9.34
CA TRP A 90 2.70 -7.70 9.26
C TRP A 90 2.22 -6.46 10.01
N GLU A 91 0.98 -6.04 9.76
CA GLU A 91 0.41 -4.83 10.36
C GLU A 91 0.21 -4.94 11.87
N GLN A 92 0.10 -6.18 12.38
CA GLN A 92 -0.04 -6.46 13.80
C GLN A 92 1.30 -6.79 14.48
N GLY A 93 2.43 -6.68 13.77
CA GLY A 93 3.77 -6.99 14.31
C GLY A 93 4.03 -8.47 14.58
N ARG A 94 3.10 -9.37 14.26
CA ARG A 94 3.21 -10.82 14.51
C ARG A 94 4.33 -11.48 13.69
N THR A 95 4.57 -10.93 12.50
CA THR A 95 5.62 -11.36 11.58
C THR A 95 6.18 -10.13 10.89
N SER A 96 7.49 -10.11 10.59
CA SER A 96 8.08 -9.06 9.76
C SER A 96 7.79 -9.33 8.28
N PRO A 97 7.50 -8.31 7.47
CA PRO A 97 7.66 -8.42 6.02
C PRO A 97 9.13 -8.65 5.66
N ASP A 98 9.37 -9.40 4.59
CA ASP A 98 10.69 -9.51 3.99
C ASP A 98 11.11 -8.18 3.37
N LEU A 99 12.42 -8.00 3.20
CA LEU A 99 13.03 -6.75 2.71
C LEU A 99 12.46 -6.30 1.37
N GLU A 100 12.12 -7.23 0.47
CA GLU A 100 11.49 -6.93 -0.82
C GLU A 100 10.17 -6.17 -0.69
N TYR A 101 9.34 -6.53 0.28
CA TYR A 101 8.08 -5.85 0.54
C TYR A 101 8.33 -4.47 1.17
N LEU A 102 9.29 -4.35 2.08
CA LEU A 102 9.65 -3.05 2.67
C LEU A 102 10.20 -2.07 1.61
N ILE A 103 11.02 -2.56 0.68
CA ILE A 103 11.50 -1.77 -0.46
C ILE A 103 10.32 -1.34 -1.35
N MET A 104 9.35 -2.23 -1.58
CA MET A 104 8.15 -1.91 -2.32
C MET A 104 7.34 -0.79 -1.62
N TYR A 105 7.10 -0.90 -0.30
CA TYR A 105 6.43 0.15 0.48
C TYR A 105 7.17 1.48 0.32
N SER A 106 8.49 1.47 0.43
CA SER A 106 9.33 2.64 0.23
C SER A 106 9.15 3.25 -1.17
N ARG A 107 9.17 2.43 -2.23
CA ARG A 107 8.99 2.89 -3.62
C ARG A 107 7.60 3.46 -3.89
N ILE A 108 6.55 2.79 -3.41
CA ILE A 108 5.17 3.25 -3.59
C ILE A 108 4.98 4.56 -2.85
N THR A 109 5.38 4.61 -1.59
CA THR A 109 5.09 5.77 -0.73
C THR A 109 6.04 6.93 -0.98
N GLY A 110 7.24 6.67 -1.49
CA GLY A 110 8.34 7.63 -1.53
C GLY A 110 8.98 7.88 -0.16
N ILE A 111 8.68 7.06 0.86
CA ILE A 111 9.27 7.16 2.19
C ILE A 111 10.54 6.30 2.22
N ASP A 112 11.64 6.87 2.69
CA ASP A 112 12.91 6.16 2.83
C ASP A 112 12.78 4.96 3.78
N LEU A 113 13.50 3.87 3.48
CA LEU A 113 13.44 2.66 4.30
C LEU A 113 13.82 2.91 5.77
N GLU A 114 14.78 3.81 6.02
CA GLU A 114 15.18 4.18 7.38
C GLU A 114 14.01 4.83 8.16
N LYS A 115 13.26 5.74 7.53
CA LYS A 115 12.05 6.35 8.12
C LYS A 115 10.90 5.37 8.29
N LEU A 116 10.87 4.31 7.49
CA LEU A 116 9.88 3.25 7.65
C LEU A 116 10.18 2.45 8.92
N LEU A 117 11.46 2.15 9.15
CA LEU A 117 11.95 1.30 10.25
C LEU A 117 12.12 2.03 11.59
N PHE A 118 12.46 3.33 11.58
CA PHE A 118 12.77 4.16 12.76
C PHE A 118 12.00 5.48 12.73
#